data_AF-A0ABC9W534-F1
#
_entry.id   AF-A0ABC9W534-F1
#
_cell.length_a   1.000
_cell.length_b   1.000
_cell.length_c   1.000
_cell.angle_alpha   90.00
_cell.angle_beta   90.00
_cell.angle_gamma   90.00
#
_symmetry.space_group_name_H-M   'P 1'
#
loop_
_entity.id
_entity.type
_entity.pdbx_description
1 polymer ?
#
loop_
_entity_poly.entity_id
_entity_poly.type
_entity_poly.pdbx_seq_one_letter_code
_entity_poly.pdbx_strand_id
1 'polypeptide(L)'
;MGNKHEELEMCVCLQGYDLIGITETWWDSSYDWSVGVEGYRLFRKDRQGRQGGGVALYVNDQLECMELHLGMEEEPTESLWVRIKGSAGAGDIIVGVCYRPPDQGD
;
A
#
# COMPACT_ATOMS: atom_id res chain seq x y z
N MET A 1 -7.14 -12.66 -14.27
CA MET A 1 -6.14 -12.05 -13.37
C MET A 1 -5.72 -13.06 -12.31
N GLY A 2 -5.14 -14.19 -12.71
CA GLY A 2 -4.60 -15.21 -11.79
C GLY A 2 -3.12 -15.42 -12.14
N ASN A 3 -2.23 -14.94 -11.27
CA ASN A 3 -0.81 -15.34 -11.11
C ASN A 3 -0.11 -14.37 -10.14
N LYS A 4 -0.29 -13.06 -10.30
CA LYS A 4 0.44 -12.06 -9.49
C LYS A 4 0.08 -12.06 -8.00
N HIS A 5 -1.16 -12.40 -7.65
CA HIS A 5 -1.59 -12.49 -6.25
C HIS A 5 -0.94 -13.69 -5.55
N GLU A 6 -0.97 -14.86 -6.19
CA GLU A 6 -0.31 -16.06 -5.66
C GLU A 6 1.21 -15.88 -5.58
N GLU A 7 1.82 -15.18 -6.55
CA GLU A 7 3.23 -14.78 -6.47
C GLU A 7 3.51 -13.85 -5.28
N LEU A 8 2.61 -12.90 -4.99
CA LEU A 8 2.72 -12.03 -3.81
C LEU A 8 2.63 -12.85 -2.52
N GLU A 9 1.65 -13.72 -2.39
CA GLU A 9 1.50 -14.61 -1.22
C GLU A 9 2.73 -15.51 -1.03
N MET A 10 3.25 -16.08 -2.11
CA MET A 10 4.47 -16.88 -2.07
C MET A 10 5.69 -16.05 -1.65
N CYS A 11 5.86 -14.84 -2.19
CA CYS A 11 6.94 -13.93 -1.79
C CYS A 11 6.86 -13.57 -0.30
N VAL A 12 5.66 -13.31 0.20
CA VAL A 12 5.40 -13.04 1.62
C VAL A 12 5.81 -14.24 2.48
N CYS A 13 5.30 -15.44 2.15
CA CYS A 13 5.56 -16.67 2.88
C CYS A 13 7.06 -17.05 2.90
N LEU A 14 7.79 -16.76 1.83
CA LEU A 14 9.20 -17.16 1.70
C LEU A 14 10.18 -16.14 2.27
N GLN A 15 9.88 -14.83 2.18
CA GLN A 15 10.85 -13.77 2.50
C GLN A 15 10.57 -13.06 3.82
N GLY A 16 9.34 -13.09 4.33
CA GLY A 16 9.00 -12.51 5.64
C GLY A 16 9.25 -10.99 5.71
N TYR A 17 8.83 -10.24 4.69
CA TYR A 17 9.03 -8.79 4.64
C TYR A 17 8.15 -8.07 5.67
N ASP A 18 8.68 -7.04 6.35
CA ASP A 18 7.83 -6.25 7.25
C ASP A 18 6.86 -5.32 6.51
N LEU A 19 7.22 -4.92 5.29
CA LEU A 19 6.53 -3.92 4.49
C LEU A 19 6.55 -4.30 3.01
N ILE A 20 5.40 -4.23 2.35
CA ILE A 20 5.29 -4.50 0.91
C ILE A 20 4.48 -3.39 0.26
N GLY A 21 5.15 -2.58 -0.56
CA GLY A 21 4.52 -1.54 -1.35
C GLY A 21 4.19 -2.03 -2.76
N ILE A 22 2.97 -1.77 -3.22
CA ILE A 22 2.50 -2.09 -4.57
C ILE A 22 1.98 -0.81 -5.23
N THR A 23 2.45 -0.54 -6.44
CA THR A 23 1.94 0.51 -7.33
C THR A 23 1.18 -0.11 -8.50
N GLU A 24 0.27 0.64 -9.11
CA GLU A 24 -0.56 0.16 -10.21
C GLU A 24 -1.36 -1.09 -9.82
N THR A 25 -2.08 -1.03 -8.70
CA THR A 25 -2.93 -2.14 -8.24
C THR A 25 -4.08 -2.43 -9.20
N TRP A 26 -4.57 -1.40 -9.90
CA TRP A 26 -5.71 -1.45 -10.82
C TRP A 26 -6.98 -1.98 -10.16
N TRP A 27 -7.09 -1.82 -8.84
CA TRP A 27 -8.29 -2.17 -8.10
C TRP A 27 -9.30 -1.01 -8.09
N ASP A 28 -10.58 -1.35 -7.96
CA ASP A 28 -11.67 -0.40 -7.75
C ASP A 28 -12.38 -0.67 -6.41
N SER A 29 -13.36 0.17 -6.06
CA SER A 29 -14.11 0.08 -4.81
C SER A 29 -15.03 -1.15 -4.72
N SER A 30 -15.27 -1.85 -5.84
CA SER A 30 -16.02 -3.12 -5.87
C SER A 30 -15.11 -4.34 -5.74
N TYR A 31 -13.78 -4.14 -5.72
CA TYR A 31 -12.78 -5.19 -5.59
C TYR A 31 -12.71 -5.68 -4.14
N ASP A 32 -13.48 -6.74 -3.91
CA ASP A 32 -13.85 -7.32 -2.62
C ASP A 32 -12.72 -8.23 -2.06
N TRP A 33 -12.26 -7.94 -0.84
CA TRP A 33 -11.50 -8.67 0.22
C TRP A 33 -10.54 -9.85 -0.06
N SER A 34 -10.52 -10.42 -1.26
CA SER A 34 -9.65 -11.51 -1.72
C SER A 34 -8.18 -11.14 -1.85
N VAL A 35 -7.80 -9.91 -1.47
CA VAL A 35 -6.43 -9.40 -1.53
C VAL A 35 -5.75 -9.29 -0.17
N GLY A 36 -6.41 -9.74 0.90
CA GLY A 36 -5.79 -9.81 2.21
C GLY A 36 -4.67 -10.83 2.19
N VAL A 37 -3.45 -10.41 2.51
CA VAL A 37 -2.33 -11.30 2.76
C VAL A 37 -2.32 -11.64 4.25
N GLU A 38 -2.35 -12.92 4.60
CA GLU A 38 -2.36 -13.36 6.00
C GLU A 38 -1.13 -12.85 6.77
N GLY A 39 -1.35 -12.31 7.97
CA GLY A 39 -0.30 -11.69 8.78
C GLY A 39 0.02 -10.24 8.42
N TYR A 40 -0.75 -9.61 7.51
CA TYR A 40 -0.54 -8.23 7.11
C TYR A 40 -1.81 -7.40 7.19
N ARG A 41 -1.64 -6.15 7.64
CA ARG A 41 -2.62 -5.09 7.50
C ARG A 41 -2.44 -4.41 6.16
N LEU A 42 -3.52 -4.33 5.38
CA LEU A 42 -3.56 -3.64 4.09
C LEU A 42 -4.04 -2.19 4.26
N PHE A 43 -3.24 -1.26 3.74
CA PHE A 43 -3.62 0.13 3.48
C PHE A 43 -3.64 0.33 1.96
N ARG A 44 -4.65 1.01 1.41
CA ARG A 44 -4.76 1.20 -0.05
C ARG A 44 -5.45 2.50 -0.41
N LYS A 45 -5.07 3.04 -1.55
CA LYS A 45 -5.73 4.16 -2.22
C LYS A 45 -6.04 3.77 -3.65
N ASP A 46 -7.32 3.52 -3.91
CA ASP A 46 -7.80 3.15 -5.24
C ASP A 46 -8.10 4.38 -6.07
N ARG A 47 -7.74 4.33 -7.34
CA ARG A 47 -8.02 5.39 -8.28
C ARG A 47 -9.48 5.30 -8.74
N GLN A 48 -10.22 6.40 -8.55
CA GLN A 48 -11.61 6.50 -8.97
C GLN A 48 -11.75 7.01 -10.41
N GLY A 49 -12.74 6.51 -11.16
CA GLY A 49 -13.20 7.09 -12.42
C GLY A 49 -12.29 6.94 -13.64
N ARG A 50 -11.16 6.22 -13.55
CA ARG A 50 -10.22 5.98 -14.67
C ARG A 50 -9.56 4.61 -14.53
N GLN A 51 -9.32 3.93 -15.65
CA GLN A 51 -8.64 2.62 -15.67
C GLN A 51 -7.15 2.79 -15.32
N GLY A 52 -6.65 1.87 -14.49
CA GLY A 52 -5.24 1.72 -14.14
C GLY A 52 -4.70 2.76 -13.17
N GLY A 53 -3.73 2.39 -12.33
CA GLY A 53 -3.25 3.19 -11.20
C GLY A 53 -3.62 2.55 -9.86
N GLY A 54 -3.64 3.33 -8.79
CA GLY A 54 -3.85 2.87 -7.41
C GLY A 54 -2.57 2.40 -6.73
N VAL A 55 -2.54 2.50 -5.41
CA VAL A 55 -1.41 2.09 -4.57
C VAL A 55 -1.90 1.29 -3.37
N ALA A 56 -1.06 0.37 -2.90
CA ALA A 56 -1.27 -0.41 -1.70
C ALA A 56 0.01 -0.56 -0.89
N LEU A 57 -0.13 -0.65 0.42
CA LEU A 57 0.93 -0.95 1.37
C LEU A 57 0.44 -2.03 2.32
N TYR A 58 1.09 -3.18 2.31
CA TYR A 58 0.93 -4.21 3.32
C TYR A 58 1.96 -4.00 4.42
N VAL A 59 1.51 -4.02 5.66
CA VAL A 59 2.34 -3.88 6.86
C VAL A 59 2.15 -5.12 7.72
N ASN A 60 3.24 -5.76 8.14
CA ASN A 60 3.20 -6.88 9.07
C ASN A 60 2.35 -6.51 10.30
N ASP A 61 1.37 -7.36 10.64
CA ASP A 61 0.37 -7.09 11.68
C ASP A 61 0.96 -6.98 13.10
N GLN A 62 2.21 -7.45 13.28
CA GLN A 62 2.99 -7.31 14.50
C GLN A 62 3.49 -5.88 14.74
N LEU A 63 3.47 -5.03 13.71
CA LEU A 63 3.89 -3.63 13.81
C LEU A 63 2.72 -2.71 14.17
N GLU A 64 2.90 -1.90 15.21
CA GLU A 64 1.96 -0.82 15.53
C GLU A 64 2.07 0.27 14.46
N CYS A 65 1.04 0.41 13.64
CA CYS A 65 1.02 1.35 12.53
C CYS A 65 -0.32 2.09 12.40
N MET A 66 -0.27 3.29 11.78
CA MET A 66 -1.42 4.16 11.54
C MET A 66 -1.27 4.89 10.21
N GLU A 67 -2.32 4.90 9.42
CA GLU A 67 -2.37 5.68 8.18
C GLU A 67 -2.32 7.18 8.47
N LEU A 68 -1.48 7.90 7.72
CA LEU A 68 -1.36 9.35 7.79
C LEU A 68 -2.13 9.99 6.65
N HIS A 69 -3.17 10.74 7.02
CA HIS A 69 -3.91 11.56 6.08
C HIS A 69 -3.25 12.93 6.02
N LEU A 70 -2.49 13.20 4.96
CA LEU A 70 -1.73 14.46 4.81
C LEU A 70 -2.60 15.65 4.34
N GLY A 71 -3.93 15.50 4.31
CA GLY A 71 -4.85 16.56 3.87
C GLY A 71 -4.79 16.87 2.37
N MET A 72 -4.06 16.06 1.60
CA MET A 72 -3.92 16.18 0.15
C MET A 72 -4.98 15.31 -0.55
N GLU A 73 -6.26 15.65 -0.40
CA GLU A 73 -7.36 14.90 -1.02
C GLU A 73 -7.33 14.99 -2.57
N GLU A 74 -6.72 16.06 -3.11
CA GLU A 74 -6.62 16.32 -4.55
C GLU A 74 -5.18 16.22 -5.10
N GLU A 75 -4.34 15.36 -4.53
CA GLU A 75 -2.98 15.20 -5.08
C GLU A 75 -3.03 14.55 -6.49
N PRO A 76 -2.30 15.09 -7.49
CA PRO A 76 -2.15 14.45 -8.80
C PRO A 76 -1.51 13.06 -8.71
N THR A 77 -0.70 12.87 -7.66
CA THR A 77 0.05 11.67 -7.31
C THR A 77 -0.76 10.72 -6.46
N GLU A 78 -0.77 9.45 -6.86
CA GLU A 78 -1.39 8.38 -6.10
C GLU A 78 -0.42 7.97 -5.00
N SER A 79 -0.54 8.61 -3.84
CA SER A 79 0.32 8.40 -2.67
C SER A 79 -0.45 7.91 -1.44
N LEU A 80 0.20 7.08 -0.65
CA LEU A 80 -0.27 6.49 0.61
C LEU A 80 0.86 6.54 1.63
N TRP A 81 0.55 6.96 2.86
CA TRP A 81 1.55 7.15 3.92
C TRP A 81 1.11 6.48 5.21
N VAL A 82 2.01 5.75 5.85
CA VAL A 82 1.77 5.04 7.10
C VAL A 82 2.90 5.34 8.06
N ARG A 83 2.53 5.70 9.29
CA ARG A 83 3.46 5.79 10.42
C ARG A 83 3.56 4.45 11.10
N ILE A 84 4.79 3.96 11.28
CA ILE A 84 5.14 2.78 12.06
C ILE A 84 5.77 3.28 13.35
N LYS A 85 5.26 2.80 14.48
CA LYS A 85 5.74 3.21 15.78
C LYS A 85 7.09 2.59 16.07
N GLY A 86 8.02 3.41 16.55
CA GLY A 86 9.33 2.94 17.02
C GLY A 86 9.22 2.16 18.33
N SER A 87 10.23 1.35 18.63
CA SER A 87 10.40 0.79 19.97
C SER A 87 10.70 1.89 21.00
N ALA A 88 10.60 1.58 22.29
CA ALA A 88 10.83 2.56 23.35
C ALA A 88 12.21 3.23 23.21
N GLY A 89 12.22 4.55 23.02
CA GLY A 89 13.44 5.35 22.82
C GLY A 89 13.90 5.45 21.37
N ALA A 90 13.31 4.70 20.45
CA ALA A 90 13.43 4.93 19.01
C ALA A 90 12.32 5.88 18.53
N GLY A 91 12.62 6.70 17.54
CA GLY A 91 11.61 7.53 16.87
C GLY A 91 10.68 6.70 15.98
N ASP A 92 9.50 7.24 15.68
CA ASP A 92 8.59 6.66 14.69
C ASP A 92 9.17 6.77 13.27
N ILE A 93 8.80 5.82 12.41
CA ILE A 93 9.17 5.78 11.00
C ILE A 93 7.93 6.12 10.17
N ILE A 94 8.07 6.96 9.15
CA ILE A 94 7.01 7.20 8.17
C ILE A 94 7.43 6.54 6.86
N VAL A 95 6.55 5.69 6.34
CA VAL A 95 6.73 4.97 5.08
C VAL A 95 5.64 5.39 4.12
N GLY A 96 5.99 5.59 2.85
CA GLY A 96 5.02 5.91 1.81
C GLY A 96 5.24 5.13 0.54
N VAL A 97 4.14 4.86 -0.15
CA VAL A 97 4.12 4.33 -1.51
C VAL A 97 3.53 5.41 -2.39
N CYS A 98 4.23 5.77 -3.45
CA CYS A 98 3.81 6.81 -4.37
C CYS A 98 3.94 6.32 -5.81
N TYR A 99 2.88 6.51 -6.58
CA TYR A 99 2.86 6.29 -8.01
C TYR A 99 2.58 7.62 -8.72
N ARG A 100 3.49 8.00 -9.61
CA ARG A 100 3.32 9.12 -10.54
C ARG A 100 2.95 8.55 -11.92
N PRO A 101 1.76 8.87 -12.46
CA PRO A 101 1.41 8.49 -13.81
C PRO A 101 2.38 9.11 -14.84
N PRO A 102 2.67 8.42 -15.97
CA PRO A 102 3.66 8.85 -16.96
C PRO A 102 3.35 10.20 -17.64
N ASP A 103 2.08 10.63 -17.62
CA ASP A 103 1.60 11.81 -18.36
C ASP A 103 1.58 13.10 -17.52
N GLN A 104 2.07 13.06 -16.28
CA GLN A 104 2.16 14.23 -15.41
C GLN A 104 3.59 14.80 -15.48
N GLY A 105 3.76 15.88 -16.24
CA GLY A 105 5.03 16.62 -16.31
C GLY A 105 5.41 17.26 -14.97
N ASP A 106 6.70 17.56 -14.82
CA ASP A 106 7.29 18.25 -13.66
C ASP A 106 6.73 19.67 -13.44
#